data_AF-A0A533RUL9-F1
#
_entry.id   AF-A0A533RUL9-F1
#
_cell.length_a   1.000
_cell.length_b   1.000
_cell.length_c   1.000
_cell.angle_alpha   90.00
_cell.angle_beta   90.00
_cell.angle_gamma   90.00
#
_symmetry.space_group_name_H-M   'P 1'
#
loop_
_entity.id
_entity.type
_entity.pdbx_description
1 polymer ?
#
loop_
_entity_poly.entity_id
_entity_poly.type
_entity_poly.pdbx_seq_one_letter_code
_entity_poly.pdbx_strand_id
1 'polypeptide(L)' 'LTVSIGLATYPTHAWDKESLLREADDAVYNAKHGGKDRVRAPGHPSARVDAADSVAPSAEDPDDESTGA' A
#
# COMPACT_ATOMS: atom_id res chain seq x y z
N LEU A 1 -4.61 18.40 -16.59
CA LEU A 1 -4.57 17.01 -17.11
C LEU A 1 -4.65 16.08 -15.91
N THR A 2 -5.47 15.03 -15.97
CA THR A 2 -5.59 14.04 -14.89
C THR A 2 -5.25 12.64 -15.41
N VAL A 3 -4.95 11.71 -14.51
CA VAL A 3 -4.53 10.33 -14.86
C VAL A 3 -5.28 9.30 -14.01
N SER A 4 -5.44 8.09 -14.53
CA SER A 4 -5.98 6.95 -13.78
C SER A 4 -4.89 5.90 -13.65
N ILE A 5 -4.70 5.40 -12.42
CA ILE A 5 -3.57 4.54 -12.08
C ILE A 5 -4.12 3.23 -11.50
N GLY A 6 -3.54 2.11 -11.94
CA GLY A 6 -3.73 0.79 -11.35
C GLY A 6 -2.42 0.36 -10.72
N LEU A 7 -2.49 -0.17 -9.49
CA LEU A 7 -1.34 -0.58 -8.71
C LEU A 7 -1.51 -2.05 -8.33
N ALA A 8 -0.50 -2.87 -8.63
CA ALA A 8 -0.36 -4.21 -8.09
C ALA A 8 0.97 -4.35 -7.34
N THR A 9 1.00 -5.27 -6.39
CA THR A 9 2.10 -5.49 -5.45
C THR A 9 2.44 -6.96 -5.44
N TYR A 10 3.69 -7.30 -5.72
CA TYR A 10 4.23 -8.65 -5.53
C TYR A 10 4.64 -8.83 -4.06
N PRO A 11 4.37 -9.99 -3.44
CA PRO A 11 3.66 -11.15 -3.99
C PRO A 11 2.13 -11.10 -3.78
N THR A 12 1.61 -10.05 -3.13
CA THR A 12 0.21 -9.95 -2.69
C THR A 12 -0.82 -10.21 -3.80
N HIS A 13 -0.61 -9.65 -4.98
CA HIS A 13 -1.58 -9.72 -6.07
C HIS A 13 -1.22 -10.79 -7.11
N ALA A 14 0.06 -11.13 -7.24
CA ALA A 14 0.53 -12.20 -8.11
C ALA A 14 1.97 -12.61 -7.76
N TRP A 15 2.33 -13.85 -8.12
CA TRP A 15 3.65 -14.44 -7.88
C TRP A 15 4.57 -14.41 -9.11
N ASP A 16 4.04 -14.05 -10.26
CA ASP A 16 4.80 -13.92 -11.50
C ASP A 16 4.56 -12.55 -12.14
N LYS A 17 5.51 -12.15 -12.98
CA LYS A 17 5.52 -10.83 -13.60
C LYS A 17 4.30 -10.60 -14.49
N GLU A 18 3.90 -11.59 -15.28
CA GLU A 18 2.82 -11.43 -16.27
C GLU A 18 1.49 -11.24 -15.57
N SER A 19 1.20 -12.09 -14.59
CA SER A 19 0.03 -11.95 -13.73
C SER A 19 0.05 -10.64 -12.95
N LEU A 20 1.20 -10.20 -12.42
CA LEU A 20 1.28 -8.93 -11.68
C LEU A 20 0.93 -7.72 -12.55
N LEU A 21 1.41 -7.71 -13.80
CA LEU A 21 1.09 -6.64 -14.75
C LEU A 21 -0.38 -6.67 -15.14
N ARG A 22 -0.94 -7.86 -15.37
CA ARG A 22 -2.36 -8.02 -15.67
C ARG A 22 -3.24 -7.48 -14.55
N GLU A 23 -2.91 -7.78 -13.30
CA GLU A 23 -3.61 -7.27 -12.13
C GLU A 23 -3.55 -5.72 -12.05
N ALA A 24 -2.40 -5.12 -12.35
CA ALA A 24 -2.27 -3.67 -12.40
C ALA A 24 -3.12 -3.06 -13.53
N ASP A 25 -3.14 -3.67 -14.71
CA ASP A 25 -3.93 -3.22 -15.85
C ASP A 25 -5.43 -3.33 -15.60
N ASP A 26 -5.87 -4.43 -14.98
CA ASP A 26 -7.26 -4.62 -14.56
C ASP A 26 -7.67 -3.55 -13.54
N ALA A 27 -6.77 -3.16 -12.63
CA ALA A 27 -6.99 -2.04 -11.72
C ALA A 27 -7.10 -0.68 -12.46
N VAL A 28 -6.28 -0.43 -13.49
CA VAL A 28 -6.42 0.76 -14.36
C VAL A 28 -7.77 0.76 -15.06
N TYR A 29 -8.17 -0.38 -15.60
CA TYR A 29 -9.46 -0.54 -16.27
C TYR A 29 -10.60 -0.17 -15.32
N ASN A 30 -10.58 -0.70 -14.09
CA ASN A 30 -11.56 -0.36 -13.06
C ASN A 30 -11.54 1.13 -12.66
N ALA A 31 -10.36 1.75 -12.58
CA ALA A 31 -10.25 3.19 -12.32
C ALA A 31 -10.91 4.02 -13.43
N LYS A 32 -10.69 3.65 -14.70
CA LYS A 32 -11.27 4.33 -15.86
C LYS A 32 -12.80 4.18 -15.93
N HIS A 33 -13.32 3.00 -15.63
CA HIS A 33 -14.76 2.72 -15.67
C HIS A 33 -15.50 3.23 -14.43
N GLY A 34 -14.78 3.37 -13.30
CA GLY A 34 -15.30 3.91 -12.05
C GLY A 34 -15.26 5.45 -11.94
N GLY A 35 -15.20 6.17 -13.05
CA GLY A 35 -15.23 7.65 -13.08
C GLY A 35 -13.88 8.34 -13.29
N LYS A 36 -12.81 7.59 -13.60
CA LYS A 36 -11.46 8.11 -13.91
C LYS A 36 -10.85 8.89 -12.73
N ASP A 37 -9.70 9.53 -13.00
CA ASP A 37 -8.92 10.38 -12.08
C ASP A 37 -8.78 9.80 -10.66
N ARG A 38 -8.32 8.55 -10.59
CA ARG A 38 -8.19 7.81 -9.34
C ARG A 38 -7.18 6.70 -9.43
N VAL A 39 -6.78 6.22 -8.26
CA VAL A 39 -5.96 5.03 -8.08
C VAL A 39 -6.86 3.87 -7.67
N ARG A 40 -6.59 2.67 -8.22
CA ARG A 40 -7.21 1.41 -7.79
C ARG A 40 -6.12 0.35 -7.64
N ALA A 41 -6.38 -0.63 -6.77
CA ALA A 41 -5.60 -1.86 -6.66
C ALA A 41 -6.57 -3.05 -6.80
N PRO A 42 -6.08 -4.23 -7.21
CA PRO A 42 -6.90 -5.44 -7.24
C PRO A 42 -7.49 -5.75 -5.86
N GLY A 43 -8.69 -6.32 -5.84
CA GLY A 43 -9.30 -6.75 -4.59
C GLY A 43 -8.53 -7.93 -4.03
N HIS A 44 -7.86 -7.76 -2.90
CA HIS A 44 -7.49 -8.91 -2.07
C HIS A 44 -8.68 -9.23 -1.15
N PRO A 45 -8.93 -10.50 -0.81
CA PRO A 45 -9.78 -10.81 0.31
C PRO A 45 -9.14 -10.17 1.54
N SER A 46 -9.70 -9.04 1.98
CA SER A 46 -9.38 -8.47 3.28
C SER A 46 -9.87 -9.49 4.30
N ALA A 47 -8.98 -10.38 4.74
CA ALA A 47 -9.03 -10.81 6.12
C ALA A 47 -9.05 -9.50 6.90
N ARG A 48 -10.11 -9.28 7.69
CA ARG A 48 -10.19 -8.10 8.54
C ARG A 48 -8.83 -7.92 9.19
N VAL A 49 -8.31 -6.70 9.11
CA VAL A 49 -7.15 -6.34 9.90
C VAL A 49 -7.67 -6.26 11.33
N ASP A 50 -7.73 -7.40 12.02
CA ASP A 50 -8.10 -7.45 13.42
C ASP A 50 -6.98 -6.76 14.21
N ALA A 51 -7.19 -5.48 14.51
CA ALA A 51 -6.63 -4.74 15.66
C ALA A 51 -5.14 -4.97 16.05
N ALA A 52 -4.24 -5.23 15.10
CA ALA A 52 -2.80 -5.37 15.34
C ALA A 52 -1.98 -4.32 14.58
N ASP A 53 -2.58 -3.17 14.29
CA ASP A 53 -1.84 -1.93 14.05
C ASP A 53 -1.26 -1.46 15.39
N SER A 54 -0.28 -2.21 15.91
CA SER A 54 0.62 -1.75 16.96
C SER A 54 1.90 -1.28 16.31
N VAL A 55 1.83 -0.14 15.62
CA VAL A 55 2.97 0.79 15.66
C VAL A 55 3.10 1.22 17.12
N ALA A 56 4.00 0.56 17.85
CA ALA A 56 4.53 1.13 19.08
C ALA A 56 5.46 2.28 18.67
N PRO A 57 5.21 3.54 19.07
CA PRO A 57 6.26 4.54 19.07
C PRO A 57 7.12 4.31 20.32
N SER A 58 8.06 3.37 20.24
CA SER A 58 9.19 3.26 21.17
C SER A 58 10.37 3.93 20.46
N ALA A 59 10.49 5.26 20.54
CA ALA A 59 11.18 5.97 21.62
C ALA A 59 12.57 5.39 21.88
N GLU A 60 13.61 5.86 21.19
CA GLU A 60 14.98 6.06 21.68
C GLU A 60 15.70 7.10 20.78
N ASP A 61 15.56 8.40 21.07
CA ASP A 61 16.62 9.38 20.80
C ASP A 61 17.38 9.55 22.13
N PRO A 62 18.59 8.99 22.30
CA PRO A 62 19.38 9.19 23.49
C PRO A 62 20.23 10.46 23.34
N ASP A 63 19.62 11.63 23.57
CA ASP A 63 20.35 12.88 23.82
C ASP A 63 19.84 13.49 25.14
N ASP A 64 20.51 13.19 26.26
CA ASP A 64 20.58 14.11 27.40
C ASP A 64 21.94 13.94 28.12
N GLU A 65 22.93 14.67 27.60
CA GLU A 65 24.15 15.01 28.29
C GLU A 65 23.82 15.97 29.45
N SER A 66 23.72 15.46 30.68
CA SER A 66 23.84 16.29 31.88
C SER A 66 24.15 15.47 33.13
N THR A 67 25.40 15.46 33.58
CA THR A 67 25.70 15.51 35.02
C THR A 67 27.07 16.15 35.20
N GLY A 68 27.05 17.42 35.62
CA GLY A 68 28.15 17.99 36.39
C GLY A 68 28.02 17.59 37.85
N ALA A 69 29.15 17.29 38.49
CA ALA A 69 29.43 17.48 39.91
C ALA A 69 30.94 17.36 40.14
#